data_AF-A0A942V423-F1
#
_entry.id   AF-A0A942V423-F1
#
_cell.length_a   1.000
_cell.length_b   1.000
_cell.length_c   1.000
_cell.angle_alpha   90.00
_cell.angle_beta   90.00
_cell.angle_gamma   90.00
#
_symmetry.space_group_name_H-M   'P 1'
#
loop_
_entity.id
_entity.type
_entity.pdbx_description
1 polymer ?
#
loop_
_entity_poly.entity_id
_entity_poly.type
_entity_poly.pdbx_seq_one_letter_code
_entity_poly.pdbx_strand_id
1 'polypeptide(L)'
;MMILPIMQGNYCKVLNKTSQENKRTDINKPFKTGLSADTISFKRRIEGPFIRDMRELPNLNCACCGIKMMKNSDASNFLNKKIYYPADIALKRIKTEQYFKESKASNEMKLAYAYLKKVAERYPTLTIDDILAKRTVKTARQAMPKEVSKAFDEIREMTKLVAHNSKDMICAINELNPHFHKLEKKVFIELQKLSHEYPDETFYEILNKSHIYNYYLQNLRKKEIDILNKVSFVVENSEPTLKNEIEKRVESAKDIFKNESQDIYHKRGRVIAMFTDYLKTKQTLPESKEIIKIINELPDSKTDVDAFMIKGSQKSSNAIAEILINRIRSTFEHVKPHRRIGDNGPNSIYNYIGLCGKCNGERQRTEYDIFVLSHPEMVENTQRQIDKIIYFINSGVLIKHDLYPEKIEKALDIESKGKIKINIHKLNLLKAKVNRTLRQKAYIENKKNENHCHK
;
A
#
# COMPACT_ATOMS: atom_id res chain seq x y z
N MET A 1 -23.88 29.79 -14.13
CA MET A 1 -22.64 29.46 -14.86
C MET A 1 -21.61 30.50 -14.46
N MET A 2 -20.84 30.23 -13.41
CA MET A 2 -19.82 31.15 -12.88
C MET A 2 -18.47 30.46 -12.98
N ILE A 3 -17.57 31.06 -13.76
CA ILE A 3 -16.19 30.63 -13.97
C ILE A 3 -15.38 31.25 -12.82
N LEU A 4 -14.82 30.41 -11.95
CA LEU A 4 -13.85 30.83 -10.94
C LEU A 4 -12.43 30.71 -11.52
N PRO A 5 -11.57 31.74 -11.38
CA PRO A 5 -10.23 31.73 -11.95
C PRO A 5 -9.26 30.94 -11.06
N ILE A 6 -8.40 30.16 -11.71
CA ILE A 6 -7.27 29.45 -11.12
C ILE A 6 -6.15 30.48 -10.90
N MET A 7 -5.88 30.85 -9.65
CA MET A 7 -4.67 31.60 -9.30
C MET A 7 -3.52 30.64 -9.00
N GLN A 8 -2.52 30.65 -9.88
CA GLN A 8 -1.19 30.09 -9.62
C GLN A 8 -0.42 31.04 -8.70
N GLY A 9 0.04 30.55 -7.55
CA GLY A 9 0.90 31.28 -6.63
C GLY A 9 2.11 30.45 -6.24
N ASN A 10 3.27 30.80 -6.80
CA ASN A 10 4.59 30.33 -6.38
C ASN A 10 4.98 30.96 -5.03
N TYR A 11 5.08 30.19 -3.96
CA TYR A 11 5.75 30.62 -2.72
C TYR A 11 6.40 29.45 -1.98
N CYS A 12 7.72 29.32 -2.12
CA CYS A 12 8.59 28.73 -1.10
C CYS A 12 9.90 29.52 -1.09
N LYS A 13 10.02 30.49 -0.16
CA LYS A 13 11.27 31.18 0.14
C LYS A 13 12.05 30.40 1.19
N VAL A 14 13.33 30.21 0.86
CA VAL A 14 14.43 29.68 1.66
C VAL A 14 14.63 30.54 2.92
N LEU A 15 14.89 29.90 4.06
CA LEU A 15 15.53 30.56 5.19
C LEU A 15 16.73 29.73 5.68
N ASN A 16 17.88 30.40 5.70
CA ASN A 16 19.18 29.92 6.16
C ASN A 16 19.48 30.45 7.56
N LYS A 17 20.12 29.57 8.36
CA LYS A 17 21.12 29.76 9.43
C LYS A 17 21.05 30.95 10.41
N THR A 18 21.21 30.59 11.69
CA THR A 18 22.16 31.26 12.60
C THR A 18 22.78 30.26 13.58
N SER A 19 24.07 30.47 13.82
CA SER A 19 25.01 29.72 14.67
C SER A 19 25.06 30.26 16.10
N GLN A 20 25.40 29.43 17.08
CA GLN A 20 26.31 29.78 18.18
C GLN A 20 26.80 28.56 18.99
N GLU A 21 28.07 28.60 19.35
CA GLU A 21 28.85 27.61 20.11
C GLU A 21 28.66 27.80 21.63
N ASN A 22 28.71 26.73 22.44
CA ASN A 22 29.87 26.42 23.30
C ASN A 22 29.67 25.27 24.34
N LYS A 23 30.80 24.55 24.53
CA LYS A 23 31.35 23.87 25.74
C LYS A 23 30.79 22.51 26.24
N ARG A 24 31.52 21.48 25.78
CA ARG A 24 32.09 20.27 26.41
C ARG A 24 31.79 19.96 27.90
N THR A 25 31.48 18.69 28.14
CA THR A 25 32.19 17.83 29.13
C THR A 25 32.34 16.40 28.60
N ASP A 26 33.54 15.85 28.80
CA ASP A 26 34.06 14.57 28.32
C ASP A 26 33.48 13.36 29.05
N ILE A 27 33.07 12.32 28.29
CA ILE A 27 33.20 10.93 28.71
C ILE A 27 33.71 10.12 27.50
N ASN A 28 35.03 9.97 27.45
CA ASN A 28 35.76 9.19 26.46
C ASN A 28 35.66 7.68 26.75
N LYS A 29 35.11 6.93 25.79
CA LYS A 29 35.76 5.72 25.25
C LYS A 29 35.48 5.66 23.73
N PRO A 30 36.50 5.74 22.86
CA PRO A 30 36.28 5.86 21.43
C PRO A 30 36.04 4.48 20.79
N PHE A 31 34.86 4.26 20.23
CA PHE A 31 34.69 3.27 19.17
C PHE A 31 35.36 3.80 17.90
N LYS A 32 36.59 3.38 17.64
CA LYS A 32 37.25 3.57 16.34
C LYS A 32 36.52 2.74 15.29
N THR A 33 35.71 3.39 14.46
CA THR A 33 35.41 2.89 13.11
C THR A 33 35.56 4.07 12.16
N GLY A 34 36.72 4.14 11.49
CA GLY A 34 36.85 4.94 10.29
C GLY A 34 35.91 4.35 9.25
N LEU A 35 34.89 5.10 8.86
CA LEU A 35 33.91 4.68 7.87
C LEU A 35 33.81 5.77 6.81
N SER A 36 34.27 5.43 5.62
CA SER A 36 34.21 6.20 4.38
C SER A 36 32.78 6.59 4.01
N ALA A 37 32.63 7.58 3.13
CA ALA A 37 31.36 8.10 2.62
C ALA A 37 30.29 7.01 2.38
N ASP A 38 29.25 7.04 3.21
CA ASP A 38 28.25 5.97 3.34
C ASP A 38 27.04 6.27 2.44
N THR A 39 27.03 5.73 1.22
CA THR A 39 25.86 5.80 0.32
C THR A 39 24.68 5.05 0.92
N ILE A 40 23.47 5.61 0.78
CA ILE A 40 22.23 4.97 1.23
C ILE A 40 21.98 3.74 0.35
N SER A 41 22.34 2.56 0.87
CA SER A 41 22.04 1.29 0.22
C SER A 41 20.59 0.89 0.53
N PHE A 42 19.64 1.43 -0.22
CA PHE A 42 18.45 0.65 -0.53
C PHE A 42 18.97 -0.62 -1.21
N LYS A 43 18.64 -1.82 -0.70
CA LYS A 43 18.95 -3.05 -1.45
C LYS A 43 18.10 -3.05 -2.72
N ARG A 44 18.63 -2.41 -3.77
CA ARG A 44 18.44 -2.66 -5.19
C ARG A 44 19.61 -1.97 -5.90
N ARG A 45 20.57 -2.77 -6.36
CA ARG A 45 21.49 -2.34 -7.42
C ARG A 45 20.64 -1.98 -8.64
N ILE A 46 20.17 -0.72 -8.72
CA ILE A 46 19.85 -0.04 -9.98
C ILE A 46 21.15 0.64 -10.49
N GLU A 47 22.32 0.24 -9.99
CA GLU A 47 23.60 0.59 -10.60
C GLU A 47 23.92 -0.44 -11.68
N GLY A 48 23.16 -0.36 -12.76
CA GLY A 48 23.34 -1.20 -13.93
C GLY A 48 22.23 -0.92 -14.92
N PRO A 49 22.47 -1.14 -16.22
CA PRO A 49 21.53 -0.74 -17.26
C PRO A 49 20.30 -1.68 -17.35
N PHE A 50 20.12 -2.58 -16.37
CA PHE A 50 19.16 -3.67 -16.42
C PHE A 50 18.13 -3.62 -15.28
N ILE A 51 16.92 -4.03 -15.60
CA ILE A 51 15.83 -4.24 -14.64
C ILE A 51 15.76 -5.74 -14.30
N ARG A 52 15.63 -6.06 -13.01
CA ARG A 52 15.56 -7.45 -12.48
C ARG A 52 14.22 -7.80 -11.83
N ASP A 53 13.35 -6.82 -11.62
CA ASP A 53 12.04 -7.01 -10.98
C ASP A 53 11.00 -6.38 -11.90
N MET A 54 10.02 -7.17 -12.37
CA MET A 54 9.00 -6.69 -13.29
C MET A 54 8.18 -5.53 -12.72
N ARG A 55 8.06 -5.42 -11.39
CA ARG A 55 7.35 -4.31 -10.72
C ARG A 55 8.06 -2.96 -10.86
N GLU A 56 9.28 -2.96 -11.38
CA GLU A 56 10.07 -1.76 -11.68
C GLU A 56 10.00 -1.34 -13.15
N LEU A 57 9.31 -2.12 -13.99
CA LEU A 57 9.12 -1.77 -15.38
C LEU A 57 8.33 -0.46 -15.49
N PRO A 58 8.80 0.50 -16.32
CA PRO A 58 8.10 1.76 -16.48
C PRO A 58 6.75 1.55 -17.15
N ASN A 59 5.74 2.27 -16.64
CA ASN A 59 4.38 2.27 -17.17
C ASN A 59 3.74 0.87 -17.21
N LEU A 60 4.08 -0.06 -16.32
CA LEU A 60 3.42 -1.36 -16.28
C LEU A 60 1.96 -1.21 -15.81
N ASN A 61 1.02 -1.73 -16.58
CA ASN A 61 -0.41 -1.69 -16.26
C ASN A 61 -0.82 -2.93 -15.48
N CYS A 62 -1.79 -2.81 -14.59
CA CYS A 62 -2.38 -3.93 -13.86
C CYS A 62 -3.00 -4.94 -14.84
N ALA A 63 -2.69 -6.23 -14.71
CA ALA A 63 -3.24 -7.26 -15.59
C ALA A 63 -4.75 -7.46 -15.41
N CYS A 64 -5.31 -7.11 -14.25
CA CYS A 64 -6.75 -7.15 -13.99
C CYS A 64 -7.44 -5.91 -14.59
N CYS A 65 -7.33 -4.76 -13.93
CA CYS A 65 -8.11 -3.56 -14.30
C CYS A 65 -7.47 -2.66 -15.38
N GLY A 66 -6.28 -2.97 -15.88
CA GLY A 66 -5.62 -2.19 -16.94
C GLY A 66 -5.05 -0.82 -16.50
N ILE A 67 -5.26 -0.39 -15.25
CA ILE A 67 -4.74 0.89 -14.73
C ILE A 67 -3.22 0.82 -14.53
N LYS A 68 -2.53 1.92 -14.86
CA LYS A 68 -1.08 2.06 -14.67
C LYS A 68 -0.72 1.92 -13.19
N MET A 69 0.19 1.00 -12.88
CA MET A 69 0.67 0.78 -11.52
C MET A 69 1.84 1.70 -11.21
N MET A 70 1.95 2.09 -9.94
CA MET A 70 3.13 2.76 -9.40
C MET A 70 4.22 1.72 -9.08
N LYS A 71 5.48 1.99 -9.44
CA LYS A 71 6.58 1.08 -9.11
C LYS A 71 6.77 0.97 -7.60
N ASN A 72 7.36 -0.13 -7.14
CA ASN A 72 7.64 -0.29 -5.72
C ASN A 72 8.66 0.74 -5.22
N SER A 73 9.70 1.01 -6.03
CA SER A 73 10.67 2.06 -5.71
C SER A 73 10.03 3.44 -5.66
N ASP A 74 9.20 3.78 -6.65
CA ASP A 74 8.50 5.08 -6.69
C ASP A 74 7.58 5.26 -5.48
N ALA A 75 6.84 4.22 -5.08
CA ALA A 75 5.98 4.26 -3.89
C ALA A 75 6.79 4.51 -2.60
N SER A 76 7.88 3.76 -2.40
CA SER A 76 8.75 3.95 -1.23
C SER A 76 9.42 5.33 -1.23
N ASN A 77 9.91 5.78 -2.39
CA ASN A 77 10.50 7.11 -2.54
C ASN A 77 9.49 8.22 -2.25
N PHE A 78 8.25 8.06 -2.72
CA PHE A 78 7.20 9.03 -2.49
C PHE A 78 6.86 9.13 -1.00
N LEU A 79 6.64 7.99 -0.33
CA LEU A 79 6.41 7.95 1.11
C LEU A 79 7.54 8.64 1.89
N ASN A 80 8.79 8.28 1.61
CA ASN A 80 9.94 8.79 2.35
C ASN A 80 10.24 10.27 2.07
N LYS A 81 9.91 10.78 0.87
CA LYS A 81 10.22 12.17 0.49
C LYS A 81 9.08 13.15 0.70
N LYS A 82 7.83 12.68 0.70
CA LYS A 82 6.64 13.54 0.62
C LYS A 82 5.65 13.32 1.77
N ILE A 83 5.68 12.15 2.42
CA ILE A 83 4.68 11.78 3.43
C ILE A 83 5.29 11.72 4.83
N TYR A 84 6.45 11.07 4.98
CA TYR A 84 7.13 10.99 6.26
C TYR A 84 8.08 12.15 6.48
N TYR A 85 8.20 12.59 7.74
CA TYR A 85 9.23 13.54 8.13
C TYR A 85 10.63 12.94 8.03
N PRO A 86 11.64 13.78 7.74
CA PRO A 86 13.03 13.47 8.07
C PRO A 86 13.17 13.03 9.54
N ALA A 87 14.10 12.11 9.78
CA ALA A 87 14.22 11.39 11.04
C ALA A 87 14.49 12.30 12.23
N ASP A 88 15.28 13.36 12.07
CA ASP A 88 15.59 14.32 13.11
C ASP A 88 14.32 15.07 13.56
N ILE A 89 13.50 15.50 12.61
CA ILE A 89 12.20 16.14 12.85
C ILE A 89 11.24 15.12 13.48
N ALA A 90 11.13 13.92 12.92
CA ALA A 90 10.23 12.88 13.40
C ALA A 90 10.54 12.48 14.86
N LEU A 91 11.81 12.27 15.19
CA LEU A 91 12.26 11.92 16.55
C LEU A 91 12.01 13.04 17.55
N LYS A 92 12.13 14.31 17.14
CA LYS A 92 11.76 15.46 17.97
C LYS A 92 10.25 15.48 18.21
N ARG A 93 9.46 15.28 17.15
CA ARG A 93 7.99 15.31 17.22
C ARG A 93 7.40 14.20 18.07
N ILE A 94 7.91 12.96 18.00
CA ILE A 94 7.39 11.88 18.86
C ILE A 94 7.59 12.17 20.35
N LYS A 95 8.60 12.97 20.72
CA LYS A 95 8.81 13.42 22.10
C LYS A 95 7.86 14.55 22.48
N THR A 96 7.69 15.57 21.63
CA THR A 96 6.82 16.72 21.90
C THR A 96 5.33 16.33 21.90
N GLU A 97 4.93 15.42 21.02
CA GLU A 97 3.56 14.88 20.92
C GLU A 97 3.32 13.70 21.87
N GLN A 98 4.25 13.46 22.80
CA GLN A 98 4.11 12.49 23.87
C GLN A 98 3.97 11.01 23.45
N TYR A 99 4.20 10.66 22.19
CA TYR A 99 4.29 9.26 21.73
C TYR A 99 5.49 8.53 22.36
N PHE A 100 6.59 9.25 22.59
CA PHE A 100 7.76 8.75 23.31
C PHE A 100 7.97 9.53 24.61
N LYS A 101 7.70 8.89 25.75
CA LYS A 101 7.91 9.45 27.09
C LYS A 101 9.18 8.88 27.69
N GLU A 102 10.27 9.65 27.63
CA GLU A 102 11.59 9.23 28.08
C GLU A 102 11.60 8.76 29.55
N SER A 103 10.80 9.38 30.42
CA SER A 103 10.65 8.95 31.82
C SER A 103 10.02 7.57 32.00
N LYS A 104 9.21 7.11 31.03
CA LYS A 104 8.53 5.81 31.04
C LYS A 104 9.20 4.78 30.12
N ALA A 105 10.18 5.19 29.34
CA ALA A 105 10.86 4.31 28.39
C ALA A 105 11.84 3.37 29.10
N SER A 106 11.91 2.13 28.61
CA SER A 106 12.92 1.16 29.06
C SER A 106 14.33 1.64 28.69
N ASN A 107 15.35 1.03 29.29
CA ASN A 107 16.75 1.37 28.97
C ASN A 107 17.07 1.08 27.50
N GLU A 108 16.53 0.00 26.94
CA GLU A 108 16.69 -0.39 25.55
C GLU A 108 16.09 0.64 24.59
N MET A 109 14.89 1.15 24.92
CA MET A 109 14.22 2.21 24.16
C MET A 109 15.01 3.52 24.21
N LYS A 110 15.55 3.89 25.38
CA LYS A 110 16.42 5.08 25.52
C LYS A 110 17.69 4.94 24.69
N LEU A 111 18.35 3.77 24.73
CA LEU A 111 19.55 3.49 23.94
C LEU A 111 19.29 3.55 22.44
N ALA A 112 18.22 2.90 21.97
CA ALA A 112 17.82 2.92 20.56
C ALA A 112 17.47 4.34 20.09
N TYR A 113 16.72 5.10 20.89
CA TYR A 113 16.36 6.48 20.59
C TYR A 113 17.60 7.39 20.50
N ALA A 114 18.51 7.31 21.48
CA ALA A 114 19.74 8.09 21.50
C ALA A 114 20.63 7.77 20.28
N TYR A 115 20.73 6.49 19.92
CA TYR A 115 21.46 6.07 18.72
C TYR A 115 20.82 6.66 17.45
N LEU A 116 19.50 6.49 17.27
CA LEU A 116 18.78 6.98 16.10
C LEU A 116 18.89 8.50 15.96
N LYS A 117 18.79 9.24 17.08
CA LYS A 117 18.97 10.70 17.10
C LYS A 117 20.35 11.10 16.59
N LYS A 118 21.41 10.48 17.10
CA LYS A 118 22.79 10.75 16.67
C LYS A 118 23.02 10.46 15.19
N VAL A 119 22.38 9.40 14.66
CA VAL A 119 22.48 9.08 13.24
C VAL A 119 21.67 10.06 12.39
N ALA A 120 20.48 10.46 12.84
CA ALA A 120 19.63 11.43 12.16
C ALA A 120 20.31 12.81 12.01
N GLU A 121 21.05 13.26 13.04
CA GLU A 121 21.86 14.49 12.97
C GLU A 121 22.92 14.46 11.86
N ARG A 122 23.43 13.27 11.51
CA ARG A 122 24.38 13.09 10.40
C ARG A 122 23.71 12.99 9.03
N TYR A 123 22.41 12.72 9.01
CA TYR A 123 21.63 12.49 7.79
C TYR A 123 20.29 13.24 7.86
N PRO A 124 20.31 14.58 7.89
CA PRO A 124 19.14 15.41 8.21
C PRO A 124 18.02 15.34 7.17
N THR A 125 18.25 14.75 6.00
CA THR A 125 17.24 14.60 4.95
C THR A 125 16.63 13.20 4.88
N LEU A 126 17.10 12.26 5.70
CA LEU A 126 16.67 10.86 5.64
C LEU A 126 15.60 10.56 6.65
N THR A 127 14.62 9.76 6.27
CA THR A 127 13.61 9.24 7.20
C THR A 127 14.19 8.13 8.09
N ILE A 128 13.44 7.72 9.11
CA ILE A 128 13.84 6.59 9.94
C ILE A 128 13.98 5.30 9.11
N ASP A 129 13.09 5.07 8.16
CA ASP A 129 13.19 3.91 7.26
C ASP A 129 14.48 3.93 6.43
N ASP A 130 14.87 5.10 5.91
CA ASP A 130 16.11 5.27 5.15
C ASP A 130 17.35 5.07 6.03
N ILE A 131 17.33 5.58 7.26
CA ILE A 131 18.39 5.39 8.25
C ILE A 131 18.54 3.90 8.59
N LEU A 132 17.43 3.22 8.92
CA LEU A 132 17.44 1.80 9.24
C LEU A 132 17.84 0.93 8.04
N ALA A 133 17.66 1.44 6.81
CA ALA A 133 18.10 0.75 5.61
C ALA A 133 19.63 0.81 5.40
N LYS A 134 20.35 1.78 5.99
CA LYS A 134 21.81 1.92 5.85
C LYS A 134 22.56 0.69 6.37
N ARG A 135 23.62 0.31 5.65
CA ARG A 135 24.43 -0.87 5.97
C ARG A 135 25.07 -0.76 7.34
N THR A 136 25.66 0.40 7.66
CA THR A 136 26.29 0.67 8.95
C THR A 136 25.32 0.57 10.12
N VAL A 137 24.11 1.10 9.96
CA VAL A 137 23.03 0.99 10.97
C VAL A 137 22.57 -0.46 11.13
N LYS A 138 22.41 -1.20 10.02
CA LYS A 138 22.07 -2.63 10.06
C LYS A 138 23.12 -3.46 10.81
N THR A 139 24.40 -3.24 10.51
CA THR A 139 25.49 -3.93 11.19
C THR A 139 25.55 -3.57 12.67
N ALA A 140 25.40 -2.29 13.02
CA ALA A 140 25.34 -1.87 14.41
C ALA A 140 24.16 -2.51 15.16
N ARG A 141 22.97 -2.50 14.56
CA ARG A 141 21.76 -3.11 15.12
C ARG A 141 21.90 -4.63 15.31
N GLN A 142 22.60 -5.32 14.42
CA GLN A 142 22.86 -6.76 14.53
C GLN A 142 23.85 -7.11 15.66
N ALA A 143 24.73 -6.18 16.02
CA ALA A 143 25.66 -6.34 17.12
C ALA A 143 25.06 -5.99 18.50
N MET A 144 23.86 -5.40 18.52
CA MET A 144 23.16 -5.03 19.75
C MET A 144 22.30 -6.19 20.29
N PRO A 145 21.95 -6.18 21.60
CA PRO A 145 20.96 -7.10 22.17
C PRO A 145 19.63 -7.08 21.39
N LYS A 146 18.95 -8.23 21.36
CA LYS A 146 17.73 -8.41 20.57
C LYS A 146 16.61 -7.44 21.00
N GLU A 147 16.55 -7.13 22.28
CA GLU A 147 15.58 -6.23 22.91
C GLU A 147 15.80 -4.80 22.43
N VAL A 148 17.07 -4.36 22.36
CA VAL A 148 17.44 -3.07 21.75
C VAL A 148 17.07 -3.06 20.27
N SER A 149 17.37 -4.13 19.54
CA SER A 149 16.98 -4.26 18.13
C SER A 149 15.47 -4.17 17.91
N LYS A 150 14.66 -4.70 18.83
CA LYS A 150 13.18 -4.55 18.81
C LYS A 150 12.76 -3.11 19.08
N ALA A 151 13.41 -2.42 20.03
CA ALA A 151 13.16 -1.02 20.33
C ALA A 151 13.34 -0.10 19.11
N PHE A 152 14.27 -0.39 18.19
CA PHE A 152 14.37 0.34 16.91
C PHE A 152 13.09 0.27 16.08
N ASP A 153 12.44 -0.89 16.03
CA ASP A 153 11.19 -1.06 15.27
C ASP A 153 10.03 -0.36 15.98
N GLU A 154 9.98 -0.39 17.31
CA GLU A 154 8.96 0.33 18.09
C GLU A 154 9.06 1.84 17.89
N ILE A 155 10.27 2.41 17.96
CA ILE A 155 10.50 3.83 17.67
C ILE A 155 10.14 4.16 16.23
N ARG A 156 10.49 3.30 15.26
CA ARG A 156 10.07 3.47 13.86
C ARG A 156 8.55 3.57 13.75
N GLU A 157 7.79 2.68 14.38
CA GLU A 157 6.33 2.75 14.33
C GLU A 157 5.79 4.03 15.01
N MET A 158 6.39 4.49 16.12
CA MET A 158 6.03 5.78 16.71
C MET A 158 6.27 6.95 15.74
N THR A 159 7.36 6.94 14.98
CA THR A 159 7.63 8.01 14.00
C THR A 159 6.64 8.03 12.82
N LYS A 160 5.88 6.95 12.59
CA LYS A 160 4.79 6.96 11.60
C LYS A 160 3.51 7.59 12.13
N LEU A 161 3.41 7.85 13.43
CA LEU A 161 2.25 8.53 14.03
C LEU A 161 2.32 10.04 13.83
N VAL A 162 3.52 10.62 13.80
CA VAL A 162 3.71 12.07 13.57
C VAL A 162 3.49 12.40 12.09
N ALA A 163 2.55 13.29 11.81
CA ALA A 163 2.10 13.57 10.45
C ALA A 163 2.08 15.06 10.12
N HIS A 164 2.13 15.35 8.82
CA HIS A 164 1.86 16.67 8.29
C HIS A 164 0.39 17.04 8.50
N ASN A 165 0.09 18.35 8.48
CA ASN A 165 -1.30 18.81 8.40
C ASN A 165 -1.95 18.34 7.10
N SER A 166 -3.28 18.41 7.05
CA SER A 166 -4.08 17.91 5.94
C SER A 166 -3.76 18.64 4.64
N LYS A 167 -3.49 19.95 4.69
CA LYS A 167 -3.19 20.76 3.51
C LYS A 167 -1.93 20.29 2.80
N ASP A 168 -0.84 20.11 3.55
CA ASP A 168 0.43 19.61 3.03
C ASP A 168 0.28 18.17 2.53
N MET A 169 -0.48 17.34 3.26
CA MET A 169 -0.75 15.96 2.89
C MET A 169 -1.55 15.85 1.58
N ILE A 170 -2.59 16.67 1.39
CA ILE A 170 -3.35 16.75 0.14
C ILE A 170 -2.47 17.25 -1.00
N CYS A 171 -1.64 18.27 -0.76
CA CYS A 171 -0.71 18.78 -1.76
C CYS A 171 0.22 17.68 -2.28
N ALA A 172 0.82 16.90 -1.37
CA ALA A 172 1.63 15.75 -1.72
C ALA A 172 0.82 14.71 -2.52
N ILE A 173 -0.28 14.22 -1.95
CA ILE A 173 -1.06 13.11 -2.53
C ILE A 173 -1.69 13.46 -3.89
N ASN A 174 -1.97 14.73 -4.17
CA ASN A 174 -2.57 15.17 -5.43
C ASN A 174 -1.74 14.78 -6.67
N GLU A 175 -0.40 14.66 -6.53
CA GLU A 175 0.49 14.17 -7.58
C GLU A 175 0.10 12.75 -8.07
N LEU A 176 -0.59 11.97 -7.23
CA LEU A 176 -0.98 10.59 -7.49
C LEU A 176 -2.42 10.43 -8.00
N ASN A 177 -3.22 11.50 -7.98
CA ASN A 177 -4.64 11.47 -8.37
C ASN A 177 -4.91 10.84 -9.75
N PRO A 178 -4.07 11.04 -10.80
CA PRO A 178 -4.26 10.38 -12.09
C PRO A 178 -4.23 8.84 -12.03
N HIS A 179 -3.56 8.27 -11.03
CA HIS A 179 -3.36 6.82 -10.86
C HIS A 179 -4.43 6.15 -9.99
N PHE A 180 -5.22 6.92 -9.25
CA PHE A 180 -6.24 6.38 -8.36
C PHE A 180 -7.39 5.68 -9.11
N HIS A 181 -7.90 4.59 -8.52
CA HIS A 181 -9.15 3.99 -8.97
C HIS A 181 -10.34 4.83 -8.52
N LYS A 182 -11.54 4.48 -9.01
CA LYS A 182 -12.78 5.21 -8.76
C LYS A 182 -13.05 5.49 -7.28
N LEU A 183 -12.83 4.51 -6.39
CA LEU A 183 -13.04 4.70 -4.95
C LEU A 183 -11.98 5.62 -4.35
N GLU A 184 -10.68 5.38 -4.61
CA GLU A 184 -9.58 6.22 -4.10
C GLU A 184 -9.73 7.67 -4.53
N LYS A 185 -10.20 7.93 -5.77
CA LYS A 185 -10.52 9.28 -6.25
C LYS A 185 -11.61 9.94 -5.41
N LYS A 186 -12.69 9.22 -5.11
CA LYS A 186 -13.77 9.74 -4.27
C LYS A 186 -13.31 10.03 -2.85
N VAL A 187 -12.55 9.10 -2.25
CA VAL A 187 -11.94 9.29 -0.93
C VAL A 187 -11.01 10.50 -0.93
N PHE A 188 -10.15 10.64 -1.93
CA PHE A 188 -9.24 11.78 -2.06
C PHE A 188 -10.01 13.10 -2.17
N ILE A 189 -11.08 13.16 -2.96
CA ILE A 189 -11.95 14.34 -3.07
C ILE A 189 -12.58 14.70 -1.73
N GLU A 190 -13.08 13.73 -0.97
CA GLU A 190 -13.64 13.97 0.36
C GLU A 190 -12.58 14.49 1.34
N LEU A 191 -11.40 13.86 1.38
CA LEU A 191 -10.28 14.34 2.20
C LEU A 191 -9.82 15.75 1.79
N GLN A 192 -9.86 16.07 0.48
CA GLN A 192 -9.52 17.40 -0.02
C GLN A 192 -10.53 18.47 0.43
N LYS A 193 -11.83 18.16 0.40
CA LYS A 193 -12.87 19.07 0.92
C LYS A 193 -12.67 19.33 2.41
N LEU A 194 -12.47 18.27 3.19
CA LEU A 194 -12.24 18.39 4.63
C LEU A 194 -10.95 19.15 4.95
N SER A 195 -9.89 18.93 4.16
CA SER A 195 -8.63 19.67 4.31
C SER A 195 -8.77 21.16 3.97
N HIS A 196 -9.67 21.52 3.05
CA HIS A 196 -9.96 22.92 2.76
C HIS A 196 -10.60 23.63 3.96
N GLU A 197 -11.49 22.92 4.68
CA GLU A 197 -12.17 23.42 5.88
C GLU A 197 -11.24 23.44 7.11
N TYR A 198 -10.35 22.44 7.24
CA TYR A 198 -9.45 22.26 8.38
C TYR A 198 -7.97 22.12 7.93
N PRO A 199 -7.36 23.15 7.33
CA PRO A 199 -6.07 23.02 6.65
C PRO A 199 -4.89 22.72 7.58
N ASP A 200 -4.95 23.20 8.82
CA ASP A 200 -3.85 23.08 9.79
C ASP A 200 -3.93 21.81 10.64
N GLU A 201 -5.05 21.10 10.57
CA GLU A 201 -5.26 19.84 11.28
C GLU A 201 -4.84 18.64 10.43
N THR A 202 -4.41 17.57 11.08
CA THR A 202 -4.10 16.30 10.43
C THR A 202 -5.38 15.55 10.04
N PHE A 203 -5.32 14.60 9.09
CA PHE A 203 -6.50 13.78 8.76
C PHE A 203 -7.05 13.01 9.97
N TYR A 204 -6.19 12.54 10.86
CA TYR A 204 -6.61 11.88 12.09
C TYR A 204 -7.49 12.81 12.95
N GLU A 205 -7.05 14.04 13.20
CA GLU A 205 -7.81 15.01 13.99
C GLU A 205 -9.14 15.36 13.33
N ILE A 206 -9.13 15.62 12.02
CA ILE A 206 -10.33 15.99 11.26
C ILE A 206 -11.37 14.87 11.29
N LEU A 207 -10.98 13.63 10.99
CA LEU A 207 -11.89 12.49 10.96
C LEU A 207 -12.41 12.08 12.34
N ASN A 208 -11.77 12.54 13.43
CA ASN A 208 -12.24 12.34 14.80
C ASN A 208 -13.05 13.51 15.35
N LYS A 209 -13.26 14.59 14.58
CA LYS A 209 -14.24 15.63 14.96
C LYS A 209 -15.63 15.03 15.01
N SER A 210 -16.36 15.31 16.10
CA SER A 210 -17.65 14.68 16.38
C SER A 210 -18.65 14.81 15.22
N HIS A 211 -18.82 16.00 14.65
CA HIS A 211 -19.76 16.21 13.53
C HIS A 211 -19.32 15.50 12.24
N ILE A 212 -18.02 15.48 11.92
CA ILE A 212 -17.47 14.78 10.74
C ILE A 212 -17.62 13.27 10.89
N TYR A 213 -17.19 12.74 12.03
CA TYR A 213 -17.28 11.32 12.33
C TYR A 213 -18.74 10.85 12.29
N ASN A 214 -19.64 11.57 12.95
CA ASN A 214 -21.07 11.22 13.00
C ASN A 214 -21.72 11.30 11.62
N TYR A 215 -21.35 12.25 10.76
CA TYR A 215 -21.85 12.34 9.39
C TYR A 215 -21.54 11.06 8.59
N TYR A 216 -20.27 10.66 8.54
CA TYR A 216 -19.87 9.45 7.82
C TYR A 216 -20.45 8.18 8.46
N LEU A 217 -20.56 8.13 9.79
CA LEU A 217 -21.12 6.98 10.50
C LEU A 217 -22.61 6.80 10.21
N GLN A 218 -23.38 7.89 10.19
CA GLN A 218 -24.81 7.86 9.88
C GLN A 218 -25.06 7.42 8.43
N ASN A 219 -24.28 7.94 7.48
CA ASN A 219 -24.36 7.53 6.08
C ASN A 219 -24.01 6.05 5.89
N LEU A 220 -22.96 5.57 6.56
CA LEU A 220 -22.58 4.16 6.55
C LEU A 220 -23.70 3.27 7.11
N ARG A 221 -24.24 3.62 8.28
CA ARG A 221 -25.35 2.90 8.92
C ARG A 221 -26.60 2.86 8.06
N LYS A 222 -26.92 3.96 7.38
CA LYS A 222 -28.05 3.99 6.44
C LYS A 222 -27.87 2.96 5.33
N LYS A 223 -26.69 2.89 4.71
CA LYS A 223 -26.37 1.90 3.67
C LYS A 223 -26.43 0.47 4.20
N GLU A 224 -25.91 0.22 5.40
CA GLU A 224 -25.97 -1.09 6.06
C GLU A 224 -27.43 -1.52 6.31
N ILE A 225 -28.27 -0.61 6.82
CA ILE A 225 -29.71 -0.86 7.03
C ILE A 225 -30.44 -1.10 5.71
N ASP A 226 -30.15 -0.31 4.67
CA ASP A 226 -30.77 -0.48 3.35
C ASP A 226 -30.47 -1.87 2.77
N ILE A 227 -29.25 -2.38 2.94
CA ILE A 227 -28.88 -3.75 2.53
C ILE A 227 -29.63 -4.79 3.35
N LEU A 228 -29.73 -4.61 4.66
CA LEU A 228 -30.48 -5.53 5.52
C LEU A 228 -31.99 -5.54 5.19
N ASN A 229 -32.56 -4.40 4.80
CA ASN A 229 -33.95 -4.33 4.37
C ASN A 229 -34.19 -5.07 3.04
N LYS A 230 -33.22 -5.07 2.12
CA LYS A 230 -33.29 -5.90 0.90
C LYS A 230 -33.36 -7.39 1.23
N VAL A 231 -32.66 -7.84 2.28
CA VAL A 231 -32.74 -9.24 2.74
C VAL A 231 -34.14 -9.58 3.23
N SER A 232 -34.79 -8.69 3.99
CA SER A 232 -36.18 -8.89 4.43
C SER A 232 -37.14 -9.03 3.24
N PHE A 233 -36.94 -8.27 2.16
CA PHE A 233 -37.76 -8.37 0.95
C PHE A 233 -37.63 -9.74 0.27
N VAL A 234 -36.43 -10.33 0.23
CA VAL A 234 -36.21 -11.65 -0.40
C VAL A 234 -37.05 -12.75 0.27
N VAL A 235 -37.29 -12.66 1.59
CA VAL A 235 -38.00 -13.68 2.35
C VAL A 235 -39.48 -13.35 2.61
N GLU A 236 -39.99 -12.28 2.03
CA GLU A 236 -41.35 -11.78 2.32
C GLU A 236 -42.43 -12.85 2.07
N ASN A 237 -42.25 -13.62 0.99
CA ASN A 237 -43.15 -14.68 0.52
C ASN A 237 -42.59 -16.10 0.76
N SER A 238 -41.50 -16.24 1.51
CA SER A 238 -40.94 -17.56 1.83
C SER A 238 -41.70 -18.26 2.95
N GLU A 239 -41.40 -19.56 3.15
CA GLU A 239 -41.86 -20.36 4.28
C GLU A 239 -41.75 -19.60 5.62
N PRO A 240 -42.81 -19.60 6.48
CA PRO A 240 -42.86 -18.80 7.70
C PRO A 240 -41.66 -19.02 8.64
N THR A 241 -41.18 -20.26 8.71
CA THR A 241 -40.01 -20.63 9.53
C THR A 241 -38.73 -19.95 9.04
N LEU A 242 -38.50 -19.91 7.72
CA LEU A 242 -37.36 -19.24 7.12
C LEU A 242 -37.46 -17.72 7.31
N LYS A 243 -38.63 -17.15 7.01
CA LYS A 243 -38.90 -15.72 7.15
C LYS A 243 -38.59 -15.22 8.57
N ASN A 244 -39.18 -15.85 9.58
CA ASN A 244 -39.00 -15.46 10.99
C ASN A 244 -37.53 -15.54 11.43
N GLU A 245 -36.82 -16.60 11.04
CA GLU A 245 -35.40 -16.77 11.40
C GLU A 245 -34.48 -15.77 10.69
N ILE A 246 -34.80 -15.37 9.47
CA ILE A 246 -34.04 -14.35 8.73
C ILE A 246 -34.35 -12.95 9.27
N GLU A 247 -35.61 -12.63 9.54
CA GLU A 247 -35.99 -11.34 10.15
C GLU A 247 -35.35 -11.16 11.53
N LYS A 248 -35.31 -12.20 12.37
CA LYS A 248 -34.59 -12.17 13.66
C LYS A 248 -33.11 -11.83 13.48
N ARG A 249 -32.46 -12.36 12.44
CA ARG A 249 -31.06 -12.06 12.11
C ARG A 249 -30.89 -10.66 11.55
N VAL A 250 -31.83 -10.17 10.75
CA VAL A 250 -31.86 -8.78 10.27
C VAL A 250 -31.93 -7.81 11.44
N GLU A 251 -32.83 -8.03 12.40
CA GLU A 251 -32.93 -7.17 13.58
C GLU A 251 -31.68 -7.26 14.46
N SER A 252 -31.13 -8.46 14.67
CA SER A 252 -29.85 -8.64 15.37
C SER A 252 -28.69 -7.90 14.67
N ALA A 253 -28.65 -7.92 13.34
CA ALA A 253 -27.65 -7.19 12.57
C ALA A 253 -27.81 -5.66 12.69
N LYS A 254 -29.06 -5.16 12.65
CA LYS A 254 -29.35 -3.74 12.87
C LYS A 254 -28.88 -3.29 14.25
N ASP A 255 -29.10 -4.12 15.28
CA ASP A 255 -28.64 -3.86 16.64
C ASP A 255 -27.10 -3.78 16.72
N ILE A 256 -26.39 -4.73 16.11
CA ILE A 256 -24.92 -4.73 16.02
C ILE A 256 -24.38 -3.41 15.43
N PHE A 257 -24.96 -2.92 14.34
CA PHE A 257 -24.48 -1.69 13.70
C PHE A 257 -24.85 -0.42 14.49
N LYS A 258 -26.00 -0.41 15.17
CA LYS A 258 -26.49 0.74 15.93
C LYS A 258 -25.86 0.87 17.32
N ASN A 259 -25.81 -0.22 18.07
CA ASN A 259 -25.70 -0.19 19.53
C ASN A 259 -24.37 -0.75 20.07
N GLU A 260 -23.68 -1.62 19.33
CA GLU A 260 -22.40 -2.15 19.80
C GLU A 260 -21.29 -1.08 19.83
N SER A 261 -20.39 -1.18 20.82
CA SER A 261 -19.18 -0.36 20.89
C SER A 261 -18.38 -0.43 19.58
N GLN A 262 -17.81 0.70 19.16
CA GLN A 262 -16.98 0.77 17.96
C GLN A 262 -15.61 0.10 18.14
N ASP A 263 -15.20 -0.16 19.39
CA ASP A 263 -14.00 -0.94 19.70
C ASP A 263 -14.16 -2.43 19.38
N ILE A 264 -15.40 -2.87 19.14
CA ILE A 264 -15.68 -4.23 18.69
C ILE A 264 -15.25 -4.36 17.23
N TYR A 265 -14.08 -4.97 17.05
CA TYR A 265 -13.54 -5.28 15.73
C TYR A 265 -14.47 -6.23 14.96
N HIS A 266 -14.47 -6.09 13.62
CA HIS A 266 -15.08 -7.04 12.67
C HIS A 266 -16.62 -7.18 12.71
N LYS A 267 -17.38 -6.15 13.11
CA LYS A 267 -18.87 -6.15 13.06
C LYS A 267 -19.44 -6.69 11.74
N ARG A 268 -19.00 -6.15 10.60
CA ARG A 268 -19.39 -6.63 9.26
C ARG A 268 -19.14 -8.14 9.09
N GLY A 269 -17.97 -8.62 9.52
CA GLY A 269 -17.61 -10.04 9.41
C GLY A 269 -18.53 -10.92 10.26
N ARG A 270 -18.87 -10.49 11.48
CA ARG A 270 -19.84 -11.17 12.35
C ARG A 270 -21.23 -11.24 11.73
N VAL A 271 -21.72 -10.13 11.17
CA VAL A 271 -23.02 -10.10 10.48
C VAL A 271 -23.01 -11.06 9.29
N ILE A 272 -21.99 -11.03 8.44
CA ILE A 272 -21.90 -11.95 7.29
C ILE A 272 -21.88 -13.41 7.74
N ALA A 273 -21.09 -13.74 8.77
CA ALA A 273 -21.03 -15.09 9.32
C ALA A 273 -22.41 -15.55 9.85
N MET A 274 -23.12 -14.68 10.57
CA MET A 274 -24.45 -14.97 11.11
C MET A 274 -25.46 -15.42 10.05
N PHE A 275 -25.45 -14.80 8.86
CA PHE A 275 -26.29 -15.23 7.74
C PHE A 275 -25.72 -16.48 7.05
N THR A 276 -24.41 -16.49 6.79
CA THR A 276 -23.73 -17.58 6.07
C THR A 276 -23.85 -18.91 6.79
N ASP A 277 -23.64 -18.93 8.10
CA ASP A 277 -23.69 -20.16 8.90
C ASP A 277 -25.10 -20.74 8.96
N TYR A 278 -26.12 -19.90 9.06
CA TYR A 278 -27.52 -20.35 9.07
C TYR A 278 -27.98 -20.88 7.71
N LEU A 279 -27.58 -20.22 6.62
CA LEU A 279 -27.98 -20.59 5.25
C LEU A 279 -27.14 -21.73 4.67
N LYS A 280 -26.00 -22.07 5.29
CA LYS A 280 -25.14 -23.18 4.86
C LYS A 280 -25.87 -24.52 4.77
N THR A 281 -26.86 -24.77 5.62
CA THR A 281 -27.67 -26.00 5.60
C THR A 281 -28.89 -25.90 4.67
N LYS A 282 -29.13 -24.74 4.03
CA LYS A 282 -30.30 -24.43 3.21
C LYS A 282 -29.94 -23.98 1.79
N GLN A 283 -28.76 -24.37 1.30
CA GLN A 283 -28.19 -23.87 0.03
C GLN A 283 -29.01 -24.21 -1.23
N THR A 284 -29.93 -25.17 -1.12
CA THR A 284 -30.84 -25.56 -2.21
C THR A 284 -31.96 -24.55 -2.44
N LEU A 285 -32.30 -23.72 -1.44
CA LEU A 285 -33.31 -22.68 -1.57
C LEU A 285 -32.78 -21.52 -2.42
N PRO A 286 -33.51 -21.07 -3.46
CA PRO A 286 -33.13 -19.90 -4.26
C PRO A 286 -32.86 -18.65 -3.41
N GLU A 287 -33.67 -18.43 -2.37
CA GLU A 287 -33.54 -17.30 -1.45
C GLU A 287 -32.20 -17.32 -0.71
N SER A 288 -31.71 -18.50 -0.34
CA SER A 288 -30.41 -18.62 0.35
C SER A 288 -29.27 -18.02 -0.47
N LYS A 289 -29.24 -18.28 -1.78
CA LYS A 289 -28.19 -17.74 -2.66
C LYS A 289 -28.29 -16.22 -2.79
N GLU A 290 -29.52 -15.71 -2.95
CA GLU A 290 -29.74 -14.27 -3.10
C GLU A 290 -29.46 -13.51 -1.79
N ILE A 291 -29.85 -14.04 -0.63
CA ILE A 291 -29.54 -13.44 0.67
C ILE A 291 -28.03 -13.36 0.88
N ILE A 292 -27.29 -14.45 0.60
CA ILE A 292 -25.83 -14.45 0.73
C ILE A 292 -25.18 -13.44 -0.21
N LYS A 293 -25.68 -13.32 -1.43
CA LYS A 293 -25.22 -12.30 -2.37
C LYS A 293 -25.44 -10.89 -1.82
N ILE A 294 -26.66 -10.56 -1.39
CA ILE A 294 -27.01 -9.24 -0.83
C ILE A 294 -26.18 -8.93 0.42
N ILE A 295 -26.05 -9.88 1.35
CA ILE A 295 -25.27 -9.68 2.60
C ILE A 295 -23.78 -9.43 2.32
N ASN A 296 -23.22 -10.03 1.27
CA ASN A 296 -21.85 -9.76 0.87
C ASN A 296 -21.65 -8.36 0.27
N GLU A 297 -22.72 -7.67 -0.12
CA GLU A 297 -22.69 -6.26 -0.56
C GLU A 297 -22.50 -5.27 0.60
N LEU A 298 -22.57 -5.72 1.87
CA LEU A 298 -22.34 -4.85 3.03
C LEU A 298 -21.06 -4.02 2.84
N PRO A 299 -21.12 -2.69 3.05
CA PRO A 299 -20.02 -1.79 2.71
C PRO A 299 -18.77 -2.11 3.50
N ASP A 300 -17.60 -1.97 2.87
CA ASP A 300 -16.32 -2.02 3.56
C ASP A 300 -15.39 -0.90 3.06
N SER A 301 -14.28 -0.67 3.77
CA SER A 301 -13.30 0.36 3.41
C SER A 301 -12.67 0.18 2.01
N LYS A 302 -12.83 -0.98 1.39
CA LYS A 302 -12.32 -1.27 0.05
C LYS A 302 -13.36 -0.96 -1.03
N THR A 303 -14.65 -0.86 -0.70
CA THR A 303 -15.75 -0.67 -1.66
C THR A 303 -16.54 0.62 -1.44
N ASP A 304 -16.51 1.20 -0.24
CA ASP A 304 -17.32 2.37 0.14
C ASP A 304 -16.51 3.50 0.79
N VAL A 305 -16.90 4.75 0.49
CA VAL A 305 -16.22 5.96 0.97
C VAL A 305 -16.46 6.16 2.47
N ASP A 306 -17.69 6.04 2.94
CA ASP A 306 -18.01 6.30 4.35
C ASP A 306 -17.34 5.24 5.24
N ALA A 307 -17.37 3.98 4.79
CA ALA A 307 -16.63 2.90 5.44
C ALA A 307 -15.11 3.14 5.45
N PHE A 308 -14.56 3.76 4.40
CA PHE A 308 -13.16 4.19 4.39
C PHE A 308 -12.92 5.29 5.43
N MET A 309 -13.76 6.33 5.48
CA MET A 309 -13.58 7.47 6.39
C MET A 309 -13.66 7.04 7.86
N ILE A 310 -14.62 6.17 8.21
CA ILE A 310 -14.75 5.62 9.58
C ILE A 310 -13.56 4.74 9.95
N LYS A 311 -13.08 3.89 9.03
CA LYS A 311 -11.86 3.12 9.28
C LYS A 311 -10.61 4.01 9.33
N GLY A 312 -10.63 5.12 8.60
CA GLY A 312 -9.58 6.12 8.55
C GLY A 312 -9.44 6.89 9.85
N SER A 313 -10.54 7.20 10.55
CA SER A 313 -10.49 7.87 11.86
C SER A 313 -9.72 7.08 12.92
N GLN A 314 -9.64 5.76 12.77
CA GLN A 314 -8.86 4.87 13.64
C GLN A 314 -7.38 4.76 13.23
N LYS A 315 -6.90 5.60 12.30
CA LYS A 315 -5.56 5.51 11.72
C LYS A 315 -4.84 6.84 11.75
N SER A 316 -3.51 6.80 11.86
CA SER A 316 -2.70 8.00 11.64
C SER A 316 -2.86 8.52 10.21
N SER A 317 -2.66 9.82 10.01
CA SER A 317 -2.75 10.45 8.70
C SER A 317 -1.77 9.84 7.69
N ASN A 318 -0.57 9.46 8.13
CA ASN A 318 0.40 8.75 7.30
C ASN A 318 -0.14 7.38 6.87
N ALA A 319 -0.80 6.64 7.78
CA ALA A 319 -1.39 5.34 7.45
C ALA A 319 -2.57 5.48 6.46
N ILE A 320 -3.34 6.57 6.52
CA ILE A 320 -4.37 6.88 5.50
C ILE A 320 -3.72 7.08 4.13
N ALA A 321 -2.65 7.89 4.06
CA ALA A 321 -1.89 8.11 2.82
C ALA A 321 -1.29 6.80 2.26
N GLU A 322 -0.69 5.98 3.12
CA GLU A 322 -0.16 4.66 2.78
C GLU A 322 -1.23 3.74 2.19
N ILE A 323 -2.45 3.74 2.72
CA ILE A 323 -3.55 2.93 2.17
C ILE A 323 -3.84 3.34 0.72
N LEU A 324 -3.95 4.64 0.43
CA LEU A 324 -4.19 5.14 -0.93
C LEU A 324 -3.04 4.74 -1.88
N ILE A 325 -1.79 4.93 -1.45
CA ILE A 325 -0.59 4.61 -2.23
C ILE A 325 -0.47 3.11 -2.49
N ASN A 326 -0.68 2.28 -1.46
CA ASN A 326 -0.55 0.83 -1.57
C ASN A 326 -1.59 0.22 -2.51
N ARG A 327 -2.76 0.85 -2.70
CA ARG A 327 -3.77 0.36 -3.64
C ARG A 327 -3.37 0.53 -5.11
N ILE A 328 -2.58 1.53 -5.45
CA ILE A 328 -2.07 1.76 -6.82
C ILE A 328 -0.67 1.18 -7.07
N ARG A 329 0.00 0.76 -5.99
CA ARG A 329 1.33 0.15 -6.02
C ARG A 329 1.33 -1.18 -6.76
N SER A 330 2.42 -1.44 -7.50
CA SER A 330 2.65 -2.68 -8.23
C SER A 330 2.99 -3.82 -7.27
N THR A 331 2.18 -4.87 -7.30
CA THR A 331 2.33 -6.09 -6.51
C THR A 331 2.50 -7.30 -7.43
N PHE A 332 2.98 -8.40 -6.85
CA PHE A 332 2.91 -9.70 -7.51
C PHE A 332 1.74 -10.48 -6.95
N GLU A 333 0.95 -11.03 -7.86
CA GLU A 333 -0.06 -12.03 -7.56
C GLU A 333 0.41 -13.39 -8.04
N HIS A 334 0.19 -14.42 -7.22
CA HIS A 334 0.49 -15.80 -7.58
C HIS A 334 -0.60 -16.33 -8.52
N VAL A 335 -0.24 -16.70 -9.75
CA VAL A 335 -1.19 -17.30 -10.70
C VAL A 335 -1.73 -18.61 -10.12
N LYS A 336 -0.81 -19.53 -9.79
CA LYS A 336 -1.11 -20.70 -8.96
C LYS A 336 -0.96 -20.33 -7.47
N PRO A 337 -2.04 -20.39 -6.66
CA PRO A 337 -2.00 -20.00 -5.27
C PRO A 337 -0.90 -20.70 -4.46
N HIS A 338 -0.23 -19.96 -3.57
CA HIS A 338 0.84 -20.51 -2.75
C HIS A 338 0.36 -21.51 -1.68
N ARG A 339 -0.92 -21.43 -1.29
CA ARG A 339 -1.55 -22.32 -0.29
C ARG A 339 -2.75 -23.01 -0.92
N ARG A 340 -2.48 -24.03 -1.76
CA ARG A 340 -3.50 -24.93 -2.28
C ARG A 340 -3.26 -26.30 -1.66
N ILE A 341 -4.30 -26.92 -1.11
CA ILE A 341 -4.18 -28.25 -0.51
C ILE A 341 -3.70 -29.23 -1.59
N GLY A 342 -2.55 -29.86 -1.37
CA GLY A 342 -1.96 -30.89 -2.25
C GLY A 342 -0.99 -30.40 -3.33
N ASP A 343 -0.94 -29.10 -3.67
CA ASP A 343 -0.04 -28.61 -4.74
C ASP A 343 0.21 -27.10 -4.66
N ASN A 344 1.27 -26.70 -3.94
CA ASN A 344 1.58 -25.28 -3.71
C ASN A 344 2.23 -24.63 -4.93
N GLY A 345 1.71 -23.48 -5.35
CA GLY A 345 2.37 -22.64 -6.34
C GLY A 345 3.75 -22.16 -5.87
N PRO A 346 4.80 -22.27 -6.70
CA PRO A 346 6.14 -21.87 -6.31
C PRO A 346 6.22 -20.35 -6.11
N ASN A 347 7.03 -19.92 -5.14
CA ASN A 347 7.44 -18.53 -4.97
C ASN A 347 8.50 -18.17 -6.02
N SER A 348 8.09 -18.11 -7.28
CA SER A 348 8.96 -17.91 -8.44
C SER A 348 8.41 -16.85 -9.36
N ILE A 349 9.31 -16.11 -10.02
CA ILE A 349 8.94 -15.12 -11.05
C ILE A 349 8.05 -15.71 -12.15
N TYR A 350 8.17 -17.02 -12.41
CA TYR A 350 7.39 -17.74 -13.41
C TYR A 350 5.94 -18.03 -13.00
N ASN A 351 5.58 -17.72 -11.75
CA ASN A 351 4.22 -17.89 -11.21
C ASN A 351 3.62 -16.53 -10.80
N TYR A 352 4.19 -15.42 -11.26
CA TYR A 352 3.72 -14.08 -10.90
C TYR A 352 3.12 -13.32 -12.06
N ILE A 353 2.02 -12.64 -11.80
CA ILE A 353 1.48 -11.58 -12.65
C ILE A 353 1.47 -10.25 -11.90
N GLY A 354 1.61 -9.14 -12.64
CA GLY A 354 1.58 -7.81 -12.04
C GLY A 354 0.15 -7.34 -11.79
N LEU A 355 -0.25 -7.16 -10.54
CA LEU A 355 -1.53 -6.53 -10.17
C LEU A 355 -1.28 -5.26 -9.35
N CYS A 356 -2.17 -4.27 -9.45
CA CYS A 356 -2.18 -3.20 -8.46
C CYS A 356 -2.62 -3.76 -7.10
N GLY A 357 -2.23 -3.11 -6.01
CA GLY A 357 -2.56 -3.58 -4.66
C GLY A 357 -4.07 -3.71 -4.40
N LYS A 358 -4.91 -2.91 -5.07
CA LYS A 358 -6.37 -3.07 -5.04
C LYS A 358 -6.81 -4.42 -5.62
N CYS A 359 -6.47 -4.71 -6.87
CA CYS A 359 -6.90 -5.94 -7.55
C CYS A 359 -6.31 -7.20 -6.89
N ASN A 360 -5.07 -7.14 -6.42
CA ASN A 360 -4.47 -8.22 -5.63
C ASN A 360 -5.25 -8.46 -4.32
N GLY A 361 -5.54 -7.39 -3.59
CA GLY A 361 -6.32 -7.44 -2.36
C GLY A 361 -7.81 -7.80 -2.53
N GLU A 362 -8.33 -7.75 -3.76
CA GLU A 362 -9.65 -8.25 -4.17
C GLU A 362 -9.58 -9.74 -4.51
N ARG A 363 -8.56 -10.17 -5.28
CA ARG A 363 -8.37 -11.57 -5.65
C ARG A 363 -8.17 -12.45 -4.42
N GLN A 364 -7.30 -12.08 -3.48
CA GLN A 364 -6.99 -12.86 -2.27
C GLN A 364 -6.79 -14.37 -2.56
N ARG A 365 -7.77 -15.20 -2.17
CA ARG A 365 -7.78 -16.67 -2.34
C ARG A 365 -8.71 -17.15 -3.46
N THR A 366 -9.38 -16.23 -4.16
CA THR A 366 -10.29 -16.54 -5.27
C THR A 366 -9.51 -17.17 -6.42
N GLU A 367 -10.01 -18.30 -6.92
CA GLU A 367 -9.43 -18.99 -8.08
C GLU A 367 -9.52 -18.11 -9.34
N TYR A 368 -8.56 -18.26 -10.26
CA TYR A 368 -8.46 -17.40 -11.44
C TYR A 368 -9.68 -17.51 -12.35
N ASP A 369 -10.23 -18.72 -12.52
CA ASP A 369 -11.38 -18.95 -13.37
C ASP A 369 -12.65 -18.21 -12.87
N ILE A 370 -12.82 -18.08 -11.56
CA ILE A 370 -13.88 -17.28 -10.93
C ILE A 370 -13.54 -15.79 -10.99
N PHE A 371 -12.30 -15.43 -10.68
CA PHE A 371 -11.88 -14.03 -10.65
C PHE A 371 -12.00 -13.36 -12.04
N VAL A 372 -11.70 -14.09 -13.11
CA VAL A 372 -11.86 -13.61 -14.49
C VAL A 372 -13.33 -13.42 -14.87
N LEU A 373 -14.26 -14.20 -14.31
CA LEU A 373 -15.70 -13.98 -14.55
C LEU A 373 -16.17 -12.65 -13.95
N SER A 374 -15.61 -12.25 -12.80
CA SER A 374 -15.87 -10.93 -12.20
C SER A 374 -15.09 -9.79 -12.84
N HIS A 375 -14.05 -10.10 -13.62
CA HIS A 375 -13.16 -9.13 -14.27
C HIS A 375 -12.84 -9.58 -15.71
N PRO A 376 -13.83 -9.62 -16.62
CA PRO A 376 -13.62 -10.10 -17.99
C PRO A 376 -12.57 -9.26 -18.75
N GLU A 377 -12.40 -7.99 -18.40
CA GLU A 377 -11.37 -7.10 -18.96
C GLU A 377 -9.93 -7.60 -18.70
N MET A 378 -9.76 -8.48 -17.70
CA MET A 378 -8.46 -9.07 -17.35
C MET A 378 -7.84 -9.84 -18.52
N VAL A 379 -8.64 -10.42 -19.42
CA VAL A 379 -8.13 -11.20 -20.56
C VAL A 379 -7.27 -10.30 -21.47
N GLU A 380 -7.83 -9.17 -21.91
CA GLU A 380 -7.12 -8.21 -22.75
C GLU A 380 -5.97 -7.53 -21.99
N ASN A 381 -6.22 -7.13 -20.75
CA ASN A 381 -5.23 -6.42 -19.94
C ASN A 381 -4.02 -7.30 -19.61
N THR A 382 -4.24 -8.61 -19.42
CA THR A 382 -3.16 -9.59 -19.25
C THR A 382 -2.32 -9.69 -20.52
N GLN A 383 -2.93 -9.80 -21.71
CA GLN A 383 -2.18 -9.78 -22.97
C GLN A 383 -1.36 -8.51 -23.13
N ARG A 384 -1.93 -7.33 -22.86
CA ARG A 384 -1.21 -6.04 -22.93
C ARG A 384 -0.02 -6.00 -21.98
N GLN A 385 -0.17 -6.53 -20.76
CA GLN A 385 0.92 -6.62 -19.80
C GLN A 385 2.03 -7.55 -20.30
N ILE A 386 1.68 -8.73 -20.81
CA ILE A 386 2.65 -9.71 -21.32
C ILE A 386 3.39 -9.16 -22.53
N ASP A 387 2.69 -8.55 -23.50
CA ASP A 387 3.31 -7.89 -24.66
C ASP A 387 4.36 -6.87 -24.23
N LYS A 388 4.06 -6.10 -23.18
CA LYS A 388 4.98 -5.11 -22.61
C LYS A 388 6.19 -5.77 -21.95
N ILE A 389 5.99 -6.87 -21.22
CA ILE A 389 7.09 -7.64 -20.62
C ILE A 389 7.98 -8.23 -21.73
N ILE A 390 7.39 -8.83 -22.77
CA ILE A 390 8.09 -9.33 -23.95
C ILE A 390 8.90 -8.22 -24.62
N TYR A 391 8.33 -7.02 -24.78
CA TYR A 391 9.05 -5.86 -25.30
C TYR A 391 10.32 -5.57 -24.49
N PHE A 392 10.24 -5.53 -23.15
CA PHE A 392 11.41 -5.28 -22.30
C PHE A 392 12.43 -6.41 -22.28
N ILE A 393 12.00 -7.66 -22.46
CA ILE A 393 12.89 -8.80 -22.65
C ILE A 393 13.65 -8.63 -23.98
N ASN A 394 12.92 -8.44 -25.07
CA ASN A 394 13.47 -8.26 -26.41
C ASN A 394 14.41 -7.06 -26.52
N SER A 395 14.10 -5.96 -25.82
CA SER A 395 14.96 -4.76 -25.78
C SER A 395 16.23 -4.93 -24.92
N GLY A 396 16.40 -6.11 -24.32
CA GLY A 396 17.53 -6.45 -23.47
C GLY A 396 17.56 -5.70 -22.12
N VAL A 397 16.46 -5.05 -21.73
CA VAL A 397 16.36 -4.28 -20.48
C VAL A 397 15.99 -5.18 -19.31
N LEU A 398 14.99 -6.04 -19.48
CA LEU A 398 14.58 -7.00 -18.47
C LEU A 398 15.43 -8.27 -18.59
N ILE A 399 16.14 -8.60 -17.52
CA ILE A 399 17.00 -9.79 -17.44
C ILE A 399 16.43 -10.81 -16.47
N LYS A 400 16.85 -12.07 -16.60
CA LYS A 400 16.39 -13.23 -15.80
C LYS A 400 14.92 -13.63 -16.00
N HIS A 401 14.25 -13.09 -17.03
CA HIS A 401 12.84 -13.35 -17.32
C HIS A 401 12.64 -14.00 -18.71
N ASP A 402 13.68 -14.58 -19.30
CA ASP A 402 13.65 -15.07 -20.68
C ASP A 402 12.61 -16.19 -20.87
N LEU A 403 12.48 -17.06 -19.86
CA LEU A 403 11.50 -18.16 -19.83
C LEU A 403 10.15 -17.73 -19.24
N TYR A 404 10.02 -16.48 -18.82
CA TYR A 404 8.80 -16.02 -18.16
C TYR A 404 7.56 -16.12 -19.05
N PRO A 405 7.55 -15.61 -20.31
CA PRO A 405 6.35 -15.66 -21.14
C PRO A 405 5.82 -17.08 -21.37
N GLU A 406 6.69 -18.04 -21.68
CA GLU A 406 6.31 -19.45 -21.89
C GLU A 406 5.75 -20.11 -20.63
N LYS A 407 6.32 -19.82 -19.45
CA LYS A 407 5.88 -20.43 -18.20
C LYS A 407 4.57 -19.83 -17.70
N ILE A 408 4.43 -18.51 -17.82
CA ILE A 408 3.22 -17.83 -17.35
C ILE A 408 2.02 -18.09 -18.27
N GLU A 409 2.23 -18.27 -19.57
CA GLU A 409 1.20 -18.68 -20.54
C GLU A 409 0.54 -19.99 -20.09
N LYS A 410 1.35 -21.02 -19.85
CA LYS A 410 0.86 -22.33 -19.38
C LYS A 410 0.15 -22.21 -18.04
N ALA A 411 0.71 -21.45 -17.09
CA ALA A 411 0.11 -21.28 -15.78
C ALA A 411 -1.26 -20.58 -15.85
N LEU A 412 -1.38 -19.54 -16.67
CA LEU A 412 -2.64 -18.79 -16.85
C LEU A 412 -3.69 -19.64 -17.56
N ASP A 413 -3.32 -20.37 -18.61
CA ASP A 413 -4.26 -21.24 -19.34
C ASP A 413 -4.84 -22.32 -18.40
N ILE A 414 -4.00 -22.96 -17.59
CA ILE A 414 -4.41 -23.98 -16.61
C ILE A 414 -5.29 -23.37 -15.51
N GLU A 415 -4.79 -22.37 -14.78
CA GLU A 415 -5.46 -21.85 -13.58
C GLU A 415 -6.73 -21.04 -13.90
N SER A 416 -6.84 -20.49 -15.12
CA SER A 416 -8.06 -19.84 -15.60
C SER A 416 -9.04 -20.78 -16.30
N LYS A 417 -8.70 -22.07 -16.45
CA LYS A 417 -9.46 -23.07 -17.23
C LYS A 417 -9.71 -22.60 -18.67
N GLY A 418 -8.66 -22.11 -19.32
CA GLY A 418 -8.67 -21.67 -20.71
C GLY A 418 -9.31 -20.31 -20.98
N LYS A 419 -9.70 -19.55 -19.93
CA LYS A 419 -10.31 -18.21 -20.09
C LYS A 419 -9.27 -17.14 -20.43
N ILE A 420 -8.05 -17.27 -19.92
CA ILE A 420 -6.92 -16.40 -20.28
C ILE A 420 -5.97 -17.21 -21.16
N LYS A 421 -6.01 -16.94 -22.46
CA LYS A 421 -5.05 -17.45 -23.43
C LYS A 421 -4.22 -16.27 -23.92
N ILE A 422 -2.95 -16.26 -23.56
CA ILE A 422 -2.02 -15.23 -24.01
C ILE A 422 -1.24 -15.71 -25.22
N ASN A 423 -0.80 -14.77 -26.04
CA ASN A 423 0.03 -15.01 -27.20
C ASN A 423 1.43 -14.46 -26.95
N ILE A 424 2.45 -15.33 -27.08
CA ILE A 424 3.85 -15.00 -26.82
C ILE A 424 4.74 -14.96 -28.06
N HIS A 425 4.19 -15.09 -29.28
CA HIS A 425 4.96 -15.16 -30.53
C HIS A 425 5.94 -14.01 -30.76
N LYS A 426 5.69 -12.84 -30.15
CA LYS A 426 6.56 -11.67 -30.23
C LYS A 426 7.89 -11.86 -29.49
N LEU A 427 8.04 -12.90 -28.67
CA LEU A 427 9.27 -13.17 -27.93
C LEU A 427 10.41 -13.53 -28.88
N ASN A 428 11.53 -12.79 -28.79
CA ASN A 428 12.71 -13.00 -29.62
C ASN A 428 13.97 -12.99 -28.73
N LEU A 429 14.37 -14.19 -28.28
CA LEU A 429 15.49 -14.37 -27.36
C LEU A 429 16.85 -14.06 -28.01
N LEU A 430 16.99 -14.24 -29.33
CA LEU A 430 18.21 -13.85 -30.04
C LEU A 430 18.39 -12.33 -30.01
N LYS A 431 17.33 -11.58 -30.34
CA LYS A 431 17.29 -10.12 -30.24
C LYS A 431 17.55 -9.64 -28.81
N ALA A 432 16.97 -10.30 -27.81
CA ALA A 432 17.21 -9.99 -26.41
C ALA A 432 18.70 -10.13 -26.03
N LYS A 433 19.36 -11.22 -26.44
CA LYS A 433 20.80 -11.45 -26.20
C LYS A 433 21.66 -10.37 -26.85
N VAL A 434 21.42 -10.05 -28.12
CA VAL A 434 22.16 -8.99 -28.84
C VAL A 434 22.00 -7.64 -28.13
N ASN A 435 20.78 -7.26 -27.78
CA ASN A 435 20.50 -5.98 -27.14
C ASN A 435 21.12 -5.86 -25.74
N ARG A 436 21.20 -6.95 -24.98
CA ARG A 436 21.90 -6.96 -23.68
C ARG A 436 23.39 -6.69 -23.83
N THR A 437 24.02 -7.31 -24.81
CA THR A 437 25.45 -7.09 -25.11
C THR A 437 25.71 -5.65 -25.49
N LEU A 438 24.91 -5.07 -26.41
CA LEU A 438 25.03 -3.67 -26.83
C LEU A 438 24.86 -2.72 -25.64
N ARG A 439 23.84 -2.96 -24.82
CA ARG A 439 23.55 -2.16 -23.63
C ARG A 439 24.66 -2.22 -22.57
N GLN A 440 25.25 -3.39 -22.37
CA GLN A 440 26.36 -3.56 -21.44
C GLN A 440 27.61 -2.80 -21.93
N LYS A 441 27.91 -2.86 -23.24
CA LYS A 441 29.02 -2.10 -23.85
C LYS A 441 28.83 -0.60 -23.64
N ALA A 442 27.67 -0.06 -24.02
CA ALA A 442 27.35 1.36 -23.85
C ALA A 442 27.44 1.83 -22.39
N TYR A 443 26.99 1.02 -21.43
CA TYR A 443 27.11 1.35 -20.00
C TYR A 443 28.57 1.42 -19.52
N ILE A 444 29.43 0.51 -19.98
CA ILE A 444 30.86 0.53 -19.65
C ILE A 444 31.55 1.75 -20.27
N GLU A 445 31.24 2.08 -21.52
CA GLU A 445 31.78 3.24 -22.22
C GLU A 445 31.40 4.55 -21.52
N ASN A 446 30.12 4.72 -21.17
CA ASN A 446 29.66 5.91 -20.43
C ASN A 446 30.34 6.05 -19.07
N LYS A 447 30.51 4.96 -18.32
CA LYS A 447 31.24 4.98 -17.04
C LYS A 447 32.72 5.33 -17.20
N LYS A 448 33.35 4.97 -18.31
CA LYS A 448 34.75 5.39 -18.58
C LYS A 448 34.82 6.89 -18.82
N ASN A 449 33.87 7.45 -19.57
CA ASN A 449 33.83 8.88 -19.89
C ASN A 449 33.53 9.76 -18.66
N GLU A 450 32.62 9.34 -17.78
CA GLU A 450 32.34 10.05 -16.51
C GLU A 450 33.57 10.12 -15.59
N ASN A 451 34.42 9.09 -15.59
CA ASN A 451 35.66 9.07 -14.80
C ASN A 451 36.82 9.85 -15.43
N HIS A 452 36.74 10.20 -16.72
CA HIS A 452 37.71 11.06 -17.39
C HIS A 452 37.39 12.55 -17.27
N CYS A 453 36.14 12.93 -17.02
CA CYS A 453 35.73 14.33 -16.83
C CYS A 453 35.97 14.86 -15.40
N HIS A 454 36.40 13.99 -14.47
CA HIS A 454 36.68 14.31 -13.07
C HIS A 454 38.16 14.12 -12.69
N LYS A 455 39.04 13.94 -13.67
CA LYS A 455 40.49 14.10 -13.56
C LYS A 455 40.90 15.34 -14.33
#